data_AF-A0A2V6ACK8-F1
#
_entry.id   AF-A0A2V6ACK8-F1
#
_cell.length_a   1.000
_cell.length_b   1.000
_cell.length_c   1.000
_cell.angle_alpha   90.00
_cell.angle_beta   90.00
_cell.angle_gamma   90.00
#
_symmetry.space_group_name_H-M   'P 1'
#
loop_
_entity.id
_entity.type
_entity.pdbx_description
1 polymer ?
#
loop_
_entity_poly.entity_id
_entity_poly.type
_entity_poly.pdbx_seq_one_letter_code
_entity_poly.pdbx_strand_id
1 'polypeptide(L)'
;MKTEWDLESAIATYNVEGWGNGYFTVNSSGNVEAKPLQDIGGSIDLLEVVNEARARHLGFPLVIRFQDLLRHRVESINRVFQTAITEFGYRSEYRGVFPIKVNQLREVIEEIVDAGQPFHFGLEAGSKPELVAALAMHQDPESLIICNGYKDP
;
A
#
# COMPACT_ATOMS: atom_id res chain seq x y z
N MET A 1 -24.67 -24.28 23.90
CA MET A 1 -24.64 -24.48 22.45
C MET A 1 -23.62 -23.52 21.88
N LYS A 2 -22.52 -24.01 21.28
CA LYS A 2 -21.75 -23.17 20.36
C LYS A 2 -22.69 -22.85 19.20
N THR A 3 -22.97 -21.58 18.93
CA THR A 3 -23.58 -21.19 17.65
C THR A 3 -22.68 -21.73 16.54
N GLU A 4 -23.26 -22.32 15.49
CA GLU A 4 -22.52 -22.83 14.32
C GLU A 4 -21.73 -21.72 13.59
N TRP A 5 -21.98 -20.46 13.95
CA TRP A 5 -21.32 -19.30 13.41
C TRP A 5 -20.67 -18.48 14.54
N ASP A 6 -19.33 -18.44 14.53
CA ASP A 6 -18.48 -17.62 15.39
C ASP A 6 -17.40 -16.88 14.56
N LEU A 7 -16.57 -16.06 15.20
CA LEU A 7 -15.55 -15.25 14.52
C LEU A 7 -14.56 -16.13 13.76
N GLU A 8 -14.11 -17.23 14.35
CA GLU A 8 -13.19 -18.19 13.73
C GLU A 8 -13.82 -18.78 12.45
N SER A 9 -15.10 -19.17 12.52
CA SER A 9 -15.85 -19.67 11.37
C SER A 9 -15.99 -18.63 10.26
N ALA A 10 -16.24 -17.37 10.61
CA ALA A 10 -16.32 -16.28 9.64
C ALA A 10 -14.97 -16.00 8.95
N ILE A 11 -13.89 -15.91 9.72
CA ILE A 11 -12.52 -15.70 9.22
C ILE A 11 -12.11 -16.85 8.29
N ALA A 12 -12.37 -18.10 8.68
CA ALA A 12 -12.08 -19.28 7.89
C ALA A 12 -12.91 -19.33 6.60
N THR A 13 -14.21 -19.07 6.69
CA THR A 13 -15.14 -19.11 5.54
C THR A 13 -14.74 -18.10 4.46
N TYR A 14 -14.36 -16.88 4.85
CA TYR A 14 -13.91 -15.83 3.92
C TYR A 14 -12.39 -15.83 3.70
N ASN A 15 -11.68 -16.79 4.29
CA ASN A 15 -10.24 -16.93 4.24
C ASN A 15 -9.50 -15.60 4.48
N VAL A 16 -9.94 -14.82 5.47
CA VAL A 16 -9.42 -13.46 5.70
C VAL A 16 -7.93 -13.48 6.00
N GLU A 17 -7.45 -14.51 6.71
CA GLU A 17 -6.01 -14.70 6.98
C GLU A 17 -5.19 -14.93 5.70
N GLY A 18 -5.76 -15.58 4.68
CA GLY A 18 -5.05 -15.90 3.44
C GLY A 18 -4.76 -14.68 2.55
N TRP A 19 -5.56 -13.62 2.63
CA TRP A 19 -5.40 -12.42 1.79
C TRP A 19 -5.23 -11.12 2.59
N GLY A 20 -5.71 -11.06 3.83
CA GLY A 20 -5.69 -9.89 4.69
C GLY A 20 -4.28 -9.48 5.10
N ASN A 21 -3.34 -10.43 5.16
CA ASN A 21 -1.90 -10.20 5.36
C ASN A 21 -1.59 -9.26 6.53
N GLY A 22 -2.31 -9.42 7.65
CA GLY A 22 -2.21 -8.57 8.85
C GLY A 22 -2.85 -7.19 8.72
N TYR A 23 -3.26 -6.75 7.52
CA TYR A 23 -3.93 -5.46 7.30
C TYR A 23 -5.43 -5.52 7.48
N PHE A 24 -6.05 -6.68 7.30
CA PHE A 24 -7.49 -6.85 7.44
C PHE A 24 -7.82 -8.08 8.25
N THR A 25 -8.79 -7.95 9.14
CA THR A 25 -9.37 -9.07 9.91
C THR A 25 -10.79 -8.72 10.38
N VAL A 26 -11.40 -9.59 11.18
CA VAL A 26 -12.70 -9.35 11.84
C VAL A 26 -12.46 -9.09 13.32
N ASN A 27 -12.99 -7.98 13.83
CA ASN A 27 -12.83 -7.60 15.24
C ASN A 27 -13.79 -8.37 16.17
N SER A 28 -13.68 -8.14 17.48
CA SER A 28 -14.50 -8.80 18.50
C SER A 28 -16.01 -8.50 18.41
N SER A 29 -16.38 -7.43 17.70
CA SER A 29 -17.77 -7.06 17.44
C SER A 29 -18.33 -7.71 16.15
N GLY A 30 -17.51 -8.47 15.42
CA GLY A 30 -17.90 -9.11 14.16
C GLY A 30 -17.80 -8.20 12.92
N ASN A 31 -17.20 -7.03 13.04
CA ASN A 31 -17.00 -6.10 11.93
C ASN A 31 -15.63 -6.29 11.29
N VAL A 32 -15.51 -5.94 10.01
CA VAL A 32 -14.20 -5.88 9.34
C VAL A 32 -13.40 -4.72 9.91
N GLU A 33 -12.17 -4.99 10.35
CA GLU A 33 -11.22 -3.98 10.76
C GLU A 33 -10.02 -3.91 9.82
N ALA A 34 -9.51 -2.69 9.60
CA ALA A 34 -8.27 -2.42 8.89
C ALA A 34 -7.16 -2.04 9.87
N LYS A 35 -5.94 -2.53 9.65
CA LYS A 35 -4.72 -2.24 10.42
C LYS A 35 -3.64 -1.73 9.47
N PRO A 36 -3.69 -0.47 9.01
CA PRO A 36 -2.79 0.03 7.97
C PRO A 36 -1.30 -0.08 8.31
N LEU A 37 -0.95 0.03 9.59
CA LEU A 37 0.41 -0.14 10.12
C LEU A 37 0.60 -1.47 10.87
N GLN A 38 -0.26 -2.47 10.62
CA GLN A 38 -0.24 -3.76 11.31
C GLN A 38 -0.16 -3.61 12.84
N ASP A 39 0.68 -4.40 13.52
CA ASP A 39 0.80 -4.46 14.99
C ASP A 39 1.39 -3.18 15.61
N ILE A 40 2.01 -2.33 14.80
CA ILE A 40 2.64 -1.07 15.24
C ILE A 40 1.62 0.07 15.34
N GLY A 41 0.44 -0.10 14.71
CA GLY A 41 -0.62 0.91 14.70
C GLY A 41 -1.88 0.48 15.44
N GLY A 42 -2.92 1.31 15.29
CA GLY A 42 -4.27 0.96 15.72
C GLY A 42 -5.03 0.17 14.65
N SER A 43 -6.22 -0.29 15.02
CA SER A 43 -7.21 -0.80 14.07
C SER A 43 -8.32 0.21 13.82
N ILE A 44 -8.95 0.12 12.65
CA ILE A 44 -10.04 0.97 12.18
C ILE A 44 -11.21 0.05 11.86
N ASP A 45 -12.32 0.19 12.59
CA ASP A 45 -13.56 -0.51 12.26
C ASP A 45 -14.19 0.13 11.01
N LEU A 46 -14.30 -0.64 9.93
CA LEU A 46 -14.80 -0.12 8.65
C LEU A 46 -16.29 0.28 8.73
N LEU A 47 -17.07 -0.36 9.60
CA LEU A 47 -18.47 -0.01 9.79
C LEU A 47 -18.60 1.36 10.47
N GLU A 48 -17.72 1.68 11.41
CA GLU A 48 -17.66 3.02 12.02
C GLU A 48 -17.33 4.10 10.99
N VAL A 49 -16.35 3.86 10.12
CA VAL A 49 -16.00 4.79 9.02
C VAL A 49 -17.19 5.04 8.09
N VAL A 50 -17.92 3.98 7.73
CA VAL A 50 -19.11 4.08 6.87
C VAL A 50 -20.24 4.85 7.57
N ASN A 51 -20.44 4.61 8.87
CA ASN A 51 -21.46 5.30 9.66
C ASN A 51 -21.14 6.79 9.81
N GLU A 52 -19.88 7.14 10.06
CA GLU A 52 -19.42 8.53 10.12
C GLU A 52 -19.58 9.22 8.76
N ALA A 53 -19.24 8.55 7.66
CA ALA A 53 -19.47 9.09 6.32
C ALA A 53 -20.95 9.40 6.03
N ARG A 54 -21.87 8.53 6.50
CA ARG A 54 -23.32 8.78 6.42
C ARG A 54 -23.75 9.96 7.27
N ALA A 55 -23.26 10.05 8.51
CA ALA A 55 -23.56 11.17 9.41
C ALA A 55 -23.10 12.51 8.83
N ARG A 56 -22.02 12.50 8.06
CA ARG A 56 -21.49 13.66 7.32
C ARG A 56 -22.17 13.91 5.96
N HIS A 57 -23.22 13.15 5.62
CA HIS A 57 -23.94 13.24 4.35
C HIS A 57 -23.06 13.06 3.10
N LEU A 58 -22.00 12.25 3.20
CA LEU A 58 -21.18 11.89 2.04
C LEU A 58 -21.98 10.94 1.12
N GLY A 59 -21.94 11.21 -0.18
CA GLY A 59 -22.62 10.41 -1.20
C GLY A 59 -21.95 9.04 -1.39
N PHE A 60 -22.75 7.99 -1.60
CA PHE A 60 -22.27 6.65 -1.92
C PHE A 60 -22.44 6.36 -3.42
N PRO A 61 -21.58 5.51 -4.04
CA PRO A 61 -20.51 4.71 -3.43
C PRO A 61 -19.28 5.52 -3.00
N LEU A 62 -18.58 5.05 -1.97
CA LEU A 62 -17.35 5.65 -1.44
C LEU A 62 -16.15 4.72 -1.63
N VAL A 63 -14.97 5.31 -1.80
CA VAL A 63 -13.68 4.61 -1.83
C VAL A 63 -12.88 5.05 -0.61
N ILE A 64 -12.56 4.10 0.26
CA ILE A 64 -11.70 4.32 1.44
C ILE A 64 -10.26 3.95 1.05
N ARG A 65 -9.33 4.87 1.26
CA ARG A 65 -7.90 4.66 0.99
C ARG A 65 -7.12 4.74 2.30
N PHE A 66 -6.19 3.80 2.49
CA PHE A 66 -5.28 3.77 3.63
C PHE A 66 -3.87 4.13 3.16
N GLN A 67 -3.48 5.41 3.30
CA GLN A 67 -2.14 5.88 2.90
C GLN A 67 -1.05 5.19 3.72
N ASP A 68 -1.27 5.03 5.02
CA ASP A 68 -0.38 4.31 5.93
C ASP A 68 -0.08 2.87 5.48
N LEU A 69 -1.07 2.21 4.84
CA LEU A 69 -0.86 0.86 4.29
C LEU A 69 0.12 0.90 3.12
N LEU A 70 -0.02 1.88 2.21
CA LEU A 70 0.91 2.07 1.10
C LEU A 70 2.33 2.32 1.61
N ARG A 71 2.49 3.23 2.58
CA ARG A 71 3.77 3.50 3.25
C ARG A 71 4.37 2.23 3.84
N HIS A 72 3.59 1.50 4.63
CA HIS A 72 4.05 0.27 5.24
C HIS A 72 4.52 -0.74 4.19
N ARG A 73 3.82 -0.87 3.05
CA ARG A 73 4.23 -1.76 1.96
C ARG A 73 5.53 -1.34 1.29
N VAL A 74 5.73 -0.05 1.03
CA VAL A 74 6.98 0.50 0.48
C VAL A 74 8.14 0.26 1.44
N GLU A 75 7.97 0.56 2.73
CA GLU A 75 9.01 0.30 3.71
C GLU A 75 9.32 -1.19 3.86
N SER A 76 8.28 -2.02 3.93
CA SER A 76 8.43 -3.48 4.11
C SER A 76 9.24 -4.12 3.00
N ILE A 77 8.94 -3.81 1.73
CA ILE A 77 9.67 -4.40 0.61
C ILE A 77 11.15 -4.00 0.65
N ASN A 78 11.46 -2.72 0.88
CA ASN A 78 12.84 -2.26 0.95
C ASN A 78 13.61 -2.90 2.12
N ARG A 79 13.00 -2.96 3.31
CA ARG A 79 13.62 -3.57 4.50
C ARG A 79 13.87 -5.06 4.32
N VAL A 80 12.93 -5.81 3.73
CA VAL A 80 13.11 -7.25 3.46
C VAL A 80 14.29 -7.49 2.52
N PHE A 81 14.44 -6.69 1.46
CA PHE A 81 15.60 -6.79 0.58
C PHE A 81 16.91 -6.41 1.28
N GLN A 82 16.94 -5.36 2.10
CA GLN A 82 18.12 -4.98 2.88
C GLN A 82 18.55 -6.10 3.86
N THR A 83 17.59 -6.73 4.53
CA THR A 83 17.84 -7.87 5.42
C THR A 83 18.46 -9.02 4.64
N ALA A 84 17.88 -9.41 3.50
CA ALA A 84 18.42 -10.49 2.68
C ALA A 84 19.82 -10.16 2.12
N ILE A 85 20.05 -8.92 1.67
CA ILE A 85 21.39 -8.48 1.21
C ILE A 85 22.43 -8.64 2.31
N THR A 86 22.08 -8.25 3.54
CA THR A 86 22.96 -8.35 4.71
C THR A 86 23.22 -9.80 5.10
N GLU A 87 22.16 -10.61 5.17
CA GLU A 87 22.22 -12.03 5.55
C GLU A 87 23.11 -12.84 4.60
N PHE A 88 23.02 -12.56 3.29
CA PHE A 88 23.75 -13.29 2.26
C PHE A 88 25.06 -12.61 1.83
N GLY A 89 25.44 -11.49 2.45
CA GLY A 89 26.67 -10.76 2.13
C GLY A 89 26.73 -10.27 0.68
N TYR A 90 25.57 -9.94 0.09
CA TYR A 90 25.51 -9.42 -1.27
C TYR A 90 26.13 -8.01 -1.33
N ARG A 91 26.86 -7.72 -2.42
CA ARG A 91 27.74 -6.53 -2.51
C ARG A 91 27.11 -5.29 -3.14
N SER A 92 25.84 -5.37 -3.51
CA SER A 92 25.12 -4.26 -4.14
C SER A 92 23.82 -4.00 -3.39
N GLU A 93 23.15 -2.90 -3.73
CA GLU A 93 21.91 -2.46 -3.11
C GLU A 93 20.67 -2.87 -3.91
N TYR A 94 19.54 -2.96 -3.21
CA TYR A 94 18.23 -3.04 -3.83
C TYR A 94 17.73 -1.65 -4.17
N ARG A 95 17.25 -1.47 -5.40
CA ARG A 95 16.69 -0.21 -5.90
C ARG A 95 15.30 -0.48 -6.46
N GLY A 96 14.28 -0.22 -5.64
CA GLY A 96 12.90 -0.39 -6.04
C GLY A 96 12.39 0.77 -6.90
N VAL A 97 11.46 0.47 -7.80
CA VAL A 97 10.75 1.47 -8.61
C VAL A 97 9.25 1.19 -8.65
N PHE A 98 8.42 2.23 -8.59
CA PHE A 98 6.97 2.09 -8.73
C PHE A 98 6.51 2.33 -10.17
N PRO A 99 5.89 1.33 -10.83
CA PRO A 99 5.30 1.52 -12.15
C PRO A 99 4.02 2.37 -12.08
N ILE A 100 4.11 3.62 -12.54
CA ILE A 100 3.01 4.61 -12.49
C ILE A 100 1.75 4.10 -13.21
N LYS A 101 1.92 3.28 -14.25
CA LYS A 101 0.82 2.63 -15.00
C LYS A 101 -0.18 1.86 -14.13
N VAL A 102 0.24 1.41 -12.93
CA VAL A 102 -0.61 0.67 -12.00
C VAL A 102 -1.61 1.60 -11.31
N ASN A 103 -1.19 2.82 -10.94
CA ASN A 103 -2.05 3.82 -10.33
C ASN A 103 -1.44 5.22 -10.49
N GLN A 104 -2.03 6.03 -11.36
CA GLN A 104 -1.55 7.37 -11.72
C GLN A 104 -2.05 8.48 -10.76
N LEU A 105 -2.80 8.14 -9.71
CA LEU A 105 -3.32 9.14 -8.79
C LEU A 105 -2.17 9.81 -8.03
N ARG A 106 -2.17 11.16 -8.07
CA ARG A 106 -1.14 11.98 -7.43
C ARG A 106 -0.93 11.60 -5.96
N GLU A 107 -2.02 11.48 -5.18
CA GLU A 107 -1.97 11.11 -3.76
C GLU A 107 -1.30 9.76 -3.48
N VAL A 108 -1.38 8.81 -4.43
CA VAL A 108 -0.73 7.51 -4.31
C VAL A 108 0.75 7.61 -4.64
N ILE A 109 1.09 8.36 -5.69
CA ILE A 109 2.49 8.56 -6.10
C ILE A 109 3.23 9.37 -5.03
N GLU A 110 2.61 10.42 -4.48
CA GLU A 110 3.18 11.23 -3.38
C GLU A 110 3.52 10.36 -2.17
N GLU A 111 2.57 9.54 -1.72
CA GLU A 111 2.79 8.66 -0.57
C GLU A 111 3.91 7.64 -0.82
N ILE A 112 3.97 7.08 -2.04
CA ILE A 112 5.01 6.10 -2.42
C ILE A 112 6.39 6.76 -2.48
N VAL A 113 6.50 7.94 -3.09
CA VAL A 113 7.78 8.68 -3.18
C VAL A 113 8.24 9.11 -1.80
N ASP A 114 7.35 9.63 -0.96
CA ASP A 114 7.68 10.05 0.41
C ASP A 114 8.12 8.87 1.27
N ALA A 115 7.35 7.78 1.31
CA ALA A 115 7.71 6.55 2.03
C ALA A 115 9.00 5.89 1.49
N GLY A 116 9.28 6.10 0.20
CA GLY A 116 10.43 5.54 -0.51
C GLY A 116 11.71 6.37 -0.39
N GLN A 117 11.63 7.61 0.10
CA GLN A 117 12.76 8.55 0.14
C GLN A 117 14.00 7.98 0.88
N PRO A 118 13.86 7.32 2.05
CA PRO A 118 15.02 6.73 2.74
C PRO A 118 15.72 5.61 1.97
N PHE A 119 15.12 5.13 0.88
CA PHE A 119 15.58 3.99 0.08
C PHE A 119 15.92 4.36 -1.36
N HIS A 120 15.89 5.66 -1.72
CA HIS A 120 16.05 6.14 -3.10
C HIS A 120 15.11 5.43 -4.09
N PHE A 121 13.87 5.18 -3.64
CA PHE A 121 12.85 4.47 -4.39
C PHE A 121 12.39 5.31 -5.59
N GLY A 122 12.47 4.73 -6.77
CA GLY A 122 12.23 5.43 -8.03
C GLY A 122 10.84 5.23 -8.62
N LEU A 123 10.65 5.73 -9.83
CA LEU A 123 9.43 5.60 -10.62
C LEU A 123 9.71 4.91 -11.96
N GLU A 124 8.75 4.16 -12.47
CA GLU A 124 8.75 3.65 -13.84
C GLU A 124 7.62 4.31 -14.63
N ALA A 125 7.98 4.81 -15.81
CA ALA A 125 7.07 5.41 -16.77
C ALA A 125 7.06 4.56 -18.04
N GLY A 126 5.87 4.14 -18.49
CA GLY A 126 5.67 3.33 -19.69
C GLY A 126 5.26 4.12 -20.93
N SER A 127 5.12 5.44 -20.82
CA SER A 127 4.69 6.33 -21.91
C SER A 127 5.14 7.77 -21.71
N LYS A 128 5.07 8.59 -22.77
CA LYS A 128 5.41 10.03 -22.71
C LYS A 128 4.60 10.81 -21.67
N PRO A 129 3.26 10.65 -21.53
CA PRO A 129 2.51 11.30 -20.46
C PRO A 129 2.91 10.83 -19.06
N GLU A 130 3.17 9.53 -18.88
CA GLU A 130 3.63 8.98 -17.59
C GLU A 130 5.03 9.49 -17.23
N LEU A 131 5.91 9.70 -18.21
CA LEU A 131 7.22 10.29 -17.97
C LEU A 131 7.11 11.74 -17.48
N VAL A 132 6.21 12.53 -18.08
CA VAL A 132 5.95 13.90 -17.60
C VAL A 132 5.43 13.89 -16.16
N ALA A 133 4.53 12.96 -15.82
CA ALA A 133 4.05 12.79 -14.46
C ALA A 133 5.19 12.35 -13.51
N ALA A 134 6.02 11.38 -13.91
CA ALA A 134 7.17 10.93 -13.13
C ALA A 134 8.14 12.08 -12.82
N LEU A 135 8.48 12.88 -13.84
CA LEU A 135 9.38 14.02 -13.70
C LEU A 135 8.81 15.11 -12.78
N ALA A 136 7.48 15.32 -12.80
CA ALA A 136 6.84 16.28 -11.89
C ALA A 136 6.88 15.84 -10.42
N MET A 137 6.98 14.55 -10.15
CA MET A 137 6.99 13.97 -8.80
C MET A 137 8.40 13.60 -8.32
N HIS A 138 9.39 13.59 -9.21
CA HIS A 138 10.77 13.21 -8.90
C HIS A 138 11.50 14.34 -8.15
N GLN A 139 11.88 14.06 -6.90
CA GLN A 139 12.55 15.04 -6.03
C GLN A 139 13.93 14.56 -5.54
N ASP A 140 14.17 13.25 -5.56
CA ASP A 140 15.42 12.66 -5.08
C ASP A 140 16.37 12.42 -6.27
N PRO A 141 17.49 13.16 -6.36
CA PRO A 141 18.45 13.03 -7.47
C PRO A 141 19.11 11.65 -7.55
N GLU A 142 19.15 10.91 -6.43
CA GLU A 142 19.69 9.55 -6.43
C GLU A 142 18.66 8.55 -6.96
N SER A 143 17.36 8.80 -6.81
CA SER A 143 16.29 7.88 -7.21
C SER A 143 16.17 7.72 -8.73
N LEU A 144 15.78 6.52 -9.18
CA LEU A 144 15.74 6.17 -10.61
C LEU A 144 14.42 6.57 -11.27
N ILE A 145 14.48 6.99 -12.53
CA ILE A 145 13.33 6.96 -13.44
C ILE A 145 13.62 5.93 -14.55
N ILE A 146 12.81 4.88 -14.62
CA ILE A 146 12.92 3.85 -15.67
C ILE A 146 11.90 4.15 -16.77
N CYS A 147 12.37 4.33 -18.00
CA CYS A 147 11.54 4.68 -19.15
C CYS A 147 11.28 3.46 -20.07
N ASN A 148 10.11 2.86 -19.93
CA ASN A 148 9.60 1.77 -20.77
C ASN A 148 8.67 2.28 -21.88
N GLY A 149 8.14 1.34 -22.67
CA GLY A 149 7.20 1.62 -23.76
C GLY A 149 7.83 2.22 -25.02
N TYR A 150 6.96 2.59 -25.96
CA TYR A 150 7.33 3.20 -27.24
C TYR A 150 7.87 4.62 -27.03
N LYS A 151 8.91 4.98 -27.80
CA LYS A 151 9.62 6.26 -27.68
C LYS A 151 9.64 6.93 -29.04
N ASP A 152 8.81 7.95 -29.20
CA ASP A 152 8.87 8.88 -30.33
C ASP A 152 9.95 9.96 -30.08
N PRO A 153 10.47 10.61 -31.13
CA PRO A 153 11.36 11.77 -31.00
C PRO A 153 10.73 12.96 -30.26
#